data_AF-A0A7S9LMI2-F1
#
_entry.id   AF-A0A7S9LMI2-F1
#
_cell.length_a   1.000
_cell.length_b   1.000
_cell.length_c   1.000
_cell.angle_alpha   90.00
_cell.angle_beta   90.00
_cell.angle_gamma   90.00
#
_symmetry.space_group_name_H-M   'P 1'
#
loop_
_entity.id
_entity.type
_entity.pdbx_description
1 polymer ?
#
loop_
_entity_poly.entity_id
_entity_poly.type
_entity_poly.pdbx_seq_one_letter_code
_entity_poly.pdbx_strand_id
1 'polypeptide(L)' 'MTQTWTVVRFPNGSWSYGGKPTDPDYENSEVFRIQAETSKAAIKAAQSKRAAAIAKAKRQAAKQPTAEQGE' A
#
# COMPACT_ATOMS: atom_id res chain seq x y z
N MET A 1 -23.35 -1.94 -4.50
CA MET A 1 -22.59 -3.09 -5.05
C MET A 1 -21.12 -2.78 -4.88
N THR A 2 -20.36 -3.63 -4.19
CA THR A 2 -18.91 -3.40 -3.99
C THR A 2 -18.13 -3.92 -5.20
N GLN A 3 -17.25 -3.09 -5.76
CA GLN A 3 -16.36 -3.46 -6.85
C GLN A 3 -14.91 -3.49 -6.35
N THR A 4 -14.08 -4.33 -6.95
CA THR A 4 -12.63 -4.31 -6.68
C THR A 4 -11.99 -3.15 -7.44
N TRP A 5 -11.44 -2.21 -6.70
CA TRP A 5 -10.68 -1.08 -7.22
C TRP A 5 -9.19 -1.36 -7.06
N THR A 6 -8.45 -1.16 -8.15
CA THR A 6 -7.00 -1.03 -8.11
C THR A 6 -6.67 0.41 -7.77
N VAL A 7 -6.02 0.63 -6.64
CA VAL A 7 -5.49 1.93 -6.21
C VAL A 7 -3.98 1.82 -6.22
N VAL A 8 -3.31 2.77 -6.84
CA VAL A 8 -1.87 2.77 -6.98
C VAL A 8 -1.30 4.04 -6.38
N ARG A 9 -0.20 3.91 -5.64
CA ARG A 9 0.56 5.05 -5.15
C ARG A 9 1.91 5.08 -5.85
N PHE A 10 2.10 6.13 -6.64
CA PHE A 10 3.35 6.39 -7.32
C PHE A 10 4.43 6.84 -6.34
N PRO A 11 5.72 6.62 -6.66
CA PRO A 11 6.84 7.07 -5.82
C PRO A 11 6.90 8.59 -5.65
N ASN A 12 6.33 9.36 -6.60
CA ASN A 12 6.17 10.80 -6.49
C ASN A 12 5.16 11.24 -5.40
N GLY A 13 4.42 10.29 -4.79
CA GLY A 13 3.42 10.53 -3.76
C GLY A 13 1.99 10.71 -4.27
N SER A 14 1.78 10.73 -5.58
CA SER A 14 0.45 10.78 -6.21
C SER A 14 -0.28 9.44 -6.08
N TRP A 15 -1.61 9.53 -5.98
CA TRP A 15 -2.50 8.38 -5.93
C TRP A 15 -3.32 8.32 -7.22
N SER A 16 -3.44 7.12 -7.78
CA SER A 16 -4.27 6.85 -8.96
C SER A 16 -5.16 5.63 -8.72
N TYR A 17 -6.23 5.51 -9.50
CA TYR A 17 -7.22 4.44 -9.35
C TYR A 17 -7.80 4.01 -10.70
N GLY A 18 -8.24 2.75 -10.80
CA GLY A 18 -8.96 2.25 -11.98
C GLY A 18 -8.08 1.67 -13.10
N GLY A 19 -6.78 1.48 -12.86
CA GLY A 19 -5.86 0.82 -13.80
C GLY A 19 -5.71 -0.69 -13.57
N LYS A 20 -4.97 -1.35 -14.47
CA LYS A 20 -4.56 -2.75 -14.30
C LYS A 20 -3.41 -2.82 -13.29
N PRO A 21 -3.47 -3.67 -12.26
CA PRO A 21 -2.40 -3.78 -11.26
C PRO A 21 -1.07 -4.33 -11.81
N THR A 22 -1.10 -4.88 -13.03
CA THR A 22 0.05 -5.48 -13.71
C THR A 22 0.68 -4.54 -14.74
N ASP A 23 0.34 -3.26 -14.71
CA ASP A 23 0.89 -2.29 -15.64
C ASP A 23 2.38 -2.04 -15.31
N PRO A 24 3.29 -2.06 -16.28
CA PRO A 24 4.71 -1.77 -16.05
C PRO A 24 4.93 -0.35 -15.51
N ASP A 25 4.01 0.59 -15.76
CA ASP A 25 4.05 1.92 -15.15
C ASP A 25 3.89 1.87 -13.62
N TYR A 26 3.35 0.75 -13.10
CA TYR A 26 3.18 0.50 -11.67
C TYR A 26 4.27 -0.38 -11.05
N GLU A 27 5.31 -0.76 -11.81
CA GLU A 27 6.37 -1.66 -11.33
C GLU A 27 7.12 -1.11 -10.11
N ASN A 28 7.28 0.22 -10.05
CA ASN A 28 7.87 0.94 -8.91
C ASN A 28 6.82 1.56 -7.96
N SER A 29 5.54 1.22 -8.15
CA SER A 29 4.43 1.84 -7.43
C SER A 29 3.78 0.87 -6.44
N GLU A 30 3.29 1.38 -5.31
CA GLU A 30 2.56 0.54 -4.36
C GLU A 30 1.14 0.30 -4.88
N VAL A 31 0.85 -0.94 -5.29
CA VAL A 31 -0.46 -1.35 -5.79
C VAL A 31 -1.32 -1.94 -4.67
N PHE A 32 -2.52 -1.42 -4.50
CA PHE A 32 -3.52 -1.86 -3.54
C PHE A 32 -4.80 -2.30 -4.24
N ARG A 33 -5.26 -3.52 -3.97
CA ARG A 33 -6.59 -4.00 -4.37
C ARG A 33 -7.57 -3.84 -3.21
N ILE A 34 -8.57 -3.00 -3.39
CA ILE A 34 -9.55 -2.66 -2.36
C ILE A 34 -10.97 -2.90 -2.89
N GLN A 35 -11.77 -3.66 -2.16
CA GLN A 35 -13.20 -3.76 -2.44
C GLN A 35 -13.92 -2.56 -1.85
N ALA A 36 -14.54 -1.76 -2.69
CA ALA A 36 -15.27 -0.56 -2.29
C ALA A 36 -16.41 -0.26 -3.27
N GLU A 37 -17.40 0.48 -2.80
CA GLU A 37 -18.52 0.91 -3.64
C GLU A 37 -18.15 2.09 -4.55
N THR A 38 -17.15 2.88 -4.15
CA THR A 38 -16.67 4.03 -4.91
C THR A 38 -15.14 4.11 -4.91
N SER A 39 -14.57 4.73 -5.95
CA SER A 39 -13.14 4.99 -6.06
C SER A 39 -12.59 5.77 -4.86
N LYS A 40 -13.34 6.78 -4.39
CA LYS A 40 -12.95 7.60 -3.24
C LYS A 40 -12.85 6.77 -1.95
N ALA A 41 -13.78 5.84 -1.74
CA ALA A 41 -13.73 4.91 -0.62
C ALA A 41 -12.53 3.94 -0.75
N ALA A 42 -12.24 3.48 -1.97
CA ALA A 42 -11.06 2.65 -2.23
C ALA A 42 -9.75 3.35 -1.88
N ILE A 43 -9.57 4.61 -2.31
CA ILE A 43 -8.36 5.40 -2.01
C ILE A 43 -8.21 5.59 -0.50
N LYS A 44 -9.30 5.95 0.19
CA LYS A 44 -9.26 6.16 1.64
C LYS A 44 -8.85 4.89 2.38
N ALA A 45 -9.42 3.75 2.00
CA ALA A 45 -9.05 2.46 2.57
C ALA A 45 -7.61 2.04 2.24
N ALA A 46 -7.11 2.33 1.04
CA ALA A 46 -5.71 2.10 0.67
C ALA A 46 -4.75 2.97 1.51
N GLN A 47 -5.06 4.25 1.69
CA GLN A 47 -4.31 5.17 2.55
C GLN A 47 -4.28 4.68 4.00
N SER A 48 -5.42 4.26 4.56
CA SER A 48 -5.49 3.69 5.91
C SER A 48 -4.67 2.42 6.04
N LYS A 49 -4.74 1.50 5.06
CA LYS A 49 -3.91 0.28 5.03
C LYS A 49 -2.42 0.62 5.05
N ARG A 50 -1.99 1.59 4.24
CA ARG A 50 -0.60 2.04 4.18
C ARG A 50 -0.14 2.67 5.50
N ALA A 51 -0.97 3.54 6.09
CA ALA A 51 -0.67 4.14 7.40
C ALA A 51 -0.52 3.08 8.50
N ALA A 52 -1.42 2.09 8.53
CA ALA A 52 -1.33 0.96 9.44
C ALA A 52 -0.09 0.10 9.19
N ALA A 53 0.24 -0.18 7.92
CA ALA A 53 1.44 -0.92 7.55
C ALA A 53 2.72 -0.21 8.01
N ILE A 54 2.81 1.12 7.85
CA ILE A 54 3.95 1.92 8.31
C ILE A 54 4.03 1.93 9.84
N ALA A 55 2.91 2.12 10.53
CA ALA A 55 2.89 2.06 11.99
C ALA A 55 3.32 0.69 12.51
N LYS A 56 2.88 -0.39 11.83
CA LYS A 56 3.29 -1.76 12.13
C LYS A 56 4.77 -1.99 11.81
N ALA A 57 5.28 -1.45 10.71
CA ALA A 57 6.69 -1.54 10.33
C ALA A 57 7.57 -0.81 11.36
N LYS A 58 7.20 0.39 11.80
CA LYS A 58 7.90 1.11 12.88
C LYS A 58 7.94 0.31 14.19
N ARG A 59 6.82 -0.27 14.58
CA ARG A 59 6.74 -1.14 15.77
C ARG A 59 7.59 -2.40 15.64
N GLN A 60 7.65 -3.00 14.44
CA GLN A 60 8.47 -4.19 14.19
C GLN A 60 9.96 -3.86 14.10
N ALA A 61 10.33 -2.71 13.52
CA ALA A 61 11.71 -2.20 13.51
C ALA A 61 12.22 -1.93 14.93
N ALA A 62 11.37 -1.45 15.83
CA ALA A 62 11.71 -1.30 17.25
C ALA A 62 11.78 -2.64 18.02
N LYS A 63 11.31 -3.75 17.42
CA LYS A 63 11.20 -5.08 18.05
C LYS A 63 12.14 -6.12 17.43
N GLN A 64 12.93 -5.76 16.43
CA GLN A 64 14.12 -6.51 16.00
C GLN A 64 15.34 -5.82 16.62
N PRO A 65 15.77 -6.21 17.84
CA PRO A 65 17.16 -6.01 18.20
C PRO A 65 17.99 -6.90 17.28
N THR A 66 19.07 -6.35 16.75
CA THR A 66 20.28 -7.04 16.29
C THR A 66 20.32 -8.53 16.67
N ALA A 67 20.09 -9.40 15.70
CA ALA A 67 20.39 -10.83 15.80
C ALA A 67 21.21 -11.24 14.57
N GLU A 68 22.45 -10.76 14.54
CA GLU A 68 23.59 -11.32 13.82
C GLU A 68 24.82 -10.79 14.59
N GLN A 69 25.19 -11.38 15.74
CA GLN A 69 26.15 -12.49 15.89
C GLN A 69 27.36 -12.27 14.97
N GLY A 70 28.53 -11.80 15.44
CA GLY A 70 29.32 -12.35 16.54
C GLY A 70 30.37 -13.27 15.92
N GLU A 71 31.56 -12.70 15.67
CA GLU A 71 32.79 -13.41 15.26
C GLU A 71 33.41 -14.19 16.43
#